data_AF-A0A418RRI0-F1
#
_entry.id   AF-A0A418RRI0-F1
#
_cell.length_a   1.000
_cell.length_b   1.000
_cell.length_c   1.000
_cell.angle_alpha   90.00
_cell.angle_beta   90.00
_cell.angle_gamma   90.00
#
_symmetry.space_group_name_H-M   'P 1'
#
loop_
_entity.id
_entity.type
_entity.pdbx_description
1 polymer ?
#
loop_
_entity_poly.entity_id
_entity_poly.type
_entity_poly.pdbx_seq_one_letter_code
_entity_poly.pdbx_strand_id
1 'polypeptide(L)'
;MPIISRFLGIIITMYWSDHSPPHFHAKYGEYEIIVTIDGGIVEGKFPKRALKHVLEWLDLHQEELLENWHCCQQREPLKDIAPLE
;
A
#
# COMPACT_ATOMS: atom_id res chain seq x y z
N MET A 1 -1.69 -9.76 -8.32
CA MET A 1 -1.17 -8.55 -7.66
C MET A 1 -1.77 -7.32 -8.35
N PRO A 2 -3.00 -6.93 -7.99
CA PRO A 2 -3.57 -5.67 -8.46
C PRO A 2 -2.75 -4.48 -7.93
N ILE A 3 -2.45 -3.57 -8.84
CA ILE A 3 -1.80 -2.29 -8.52
C ILE A 3 -2.92 -1.32 -8.25
N ILE A 4 -2.89 -0.68 -7.09
CA ILE A 4 -3.95 0.23 -6.63
C ILE A 4 -3.52 1.69 -6.73
N SER A 5 -2.21 1.99 -6.80
CA SER A 5 -1.73 3.34 -7.06
C SER A 5 -0.27 3.35 -7.53
N ARG A 6 0.15 4.46 -8.17
CA ARG A 6 1.52 4.69 -8.63
C ARG A 6 1.85 6.19 -8.54
N PHE A 7 2.96 6.53 -7.87
CA PHE A 7 3.42 7.91 -7.73
C PHE A 7 4.92 7.97 -7.46
N LEU A 8 5.62 8.98 -7.96
CA LEU A 8 7.05 9.22 -7.66
C LEU A 8 7.98 8.00 -7.90
N GLY A 9 7.61 7.10 -8.83
CA GLY A 9 8.31 5.83 -9.09
C GLY A 9 8.01 4.70 -8.09
N ILE A 10 7.13 4.94 -7.12
CA ILE A 10 6.59 3.97 -6.16
C ILE A 10 5.36 3.29 -6.78
N ILE A 11 5.26 1.97 -6.60
CA ILE A 11 4.11 1.17 -6.99
C ILE A 11 3.48 0.61 -5.72
N ILE A 12 2.17 0.84 -5.55
CA ILE A 12 1.40 0.31 -4.43
C ILE A 12 0.53 -0.85 -4.91
N THR A 13 0.58 -1.96 -4.18
CA THR A 13 -0.17 -3.18 -4.47
C THR A 13 -0.79 -3.78 -3.21
N MET A 14 -1.88 -4.52 -3.40
CA MET A 14 -2.46 -5.42 -2.39
C MET A 14 -2.71 -6.79 -3.00
N TYR A 15 -2.63 -7.86 -2.21
CA TYR A 15 -2.81 -9.22 -2.71
C TYR A 15 -4.03 -9.89 -2.05
N TRP A 16 -4.87 -10.56 -2.86
CA TRP A 16 -6.01 -11.34 -2.35
C TRP A 16 -5.63 -12.50 -1.41
N SER A 17 -4.37 -12.93 -1.43
CA SER A 17 -3.84 -14.00 -0.58
C SER A 17 -3.13 -13.49 0.67
N ASP A 18 -3.16 -12.18 0.94
CA ASP A 18 -2.57 -11.61 2.14
C ASP A 18 -3.41 -11.94 3.38
N HIS A 19 -2.75 -11.94 4.54
CA HIS A 19 -3.35 -12.30 5.82
C HIS A 19 -3.28 -11.12 6.79
N SER A 20 -4.14 -11.11 7.81
CA SER A 20 -4.13 -10.08 8.85
C SER A 20 -2.75 -9.94 9.52
N PRO A 21 -2.34 -8.73 9.94
CA PRO A 21 -3.14 -7.49 9.96
C PRO A 21 -3.28 -6.83 8.57
N PRO A 22 -4.22 -5.89 8.39
CA PRO A 22 -4.37 -5.15 7.13
C PRO A 22 -3.09 -4.43 6.71
N HIS A 23 -2.63 -4.67 5.49
CA HIS A 23 -1.40 -4.10 4.96
C HIS A 23 -1.44 -3.91 3.45
N PHE A 24 -0.49 -3.13 2.94
CA PHE A 24 -0.19 -3.02 1.51
C PHE A 24 1.32 -3.16 1.28
N HIS A 25 1.69 -3.38 0.02
CA HIS A 25 3.08 -3.48 -0.41
C HIS A 25 3.45 -2.23 -1.21
N ALA A 26 4.64 -1.69 -0.96
CA ALA A 26 5.20 -0.59 -1.73
C ALA A 26 6.55 -1.00 -2.34
N LYS A 27 6.69 -0.79 -3.65
CA LYS A 27 7.91 -1.09 -4.40
C LYS A 27 8.51 0.16 -5.03
N TYR A 28 9.83 0.33 -4.92
CA TYR A 28 10.59 1.42 -5.54
C TYR A 28 11.90 0.89 -6.11
N GLY A 29 11.96 0.66 -7.43
CA GLY A 29 13.09 0.00 -8.07
C GLY A 29 13.30 -1.42 -7.52
N GLU A 30 14.44 -1.64 -6.89
CA GLU A 30 14.84 -2.91 -6.25
C GLU A 30 14.33 -3.03 -4.80
N TYR A 31 13.80 -1.94 -4.23
CA TYR A 31 13.34 -1.89 -2.85
C TYR A 31 11.88 -2.29 -2.73
N GLU A 32 11.53 -3.00 -1.66
CA GLU A 32 10.18 -3.44 -1.34
C GLU A 32 9.96 -3.38 0.17
N ILE A 33 8.78 -2.94 0.56
CA ILE A 33 8.30 -2.92 1.96
C ILE A 33 6.85 -3.37 2.05
N ILE A 34 6.50 -3.86 3.23
CA ILE A 34 5.12 -4.07 3.68
C ILE A 34 4.80 -2.99 4.70
N VAL A 35 3.63 -2.37 4.57
CA VAL A 35 3.17 -1.31 5.47
C VAL A 35 1.82 -1.70 6.04
N THR A 36 1.69 -1.77 7.37
CA THR A 36 0.38 -1.98 8.01
C THR A 36 -0.45 -0.72 7.84
N ILE A 37 -1.71 -0.90 7.45
CA ILE A 37 -2.66 0.22 7.27
C ILE A 37 -2.99 0.83 8.63
N ASP A 38 -3.05 -0.02 9.68
CA ASP A 38 -3.18 0.44 11.06
C ASP A 38 -1.78 0.66 11.67
N GLY A 39 -1.47 1.90 12.03
CA GLY A 39 -0.24 2.28 12.73
C GLY A 39 1.03 2.44 11.89
N GLY A 40 1.00 2.13 10.58
CA GLY A 40 2.12 2.40 9.66
C GLY A 40 3.41 1.63 9.99
N ILE A 41 3.29 0.43 10.57
CA ILE A 41 4.45 -0.43 10.84
C ILE A 41 5.02 -0.88 9.50
N VAL A 42 6.34 -0.73 9.35
CA VAL A 42 7.04 -1.01 8.09
C VAL A 42 8.02 -2.16 8.25
N GLU A 43 7.88 -3.17 7.40
CA GLU A 43 8.83 -4.27 7.27
C GLU A 43 9.55 -4.18 5.92
N GLY A 44 10.87 -4.38 5.92
CA GLY A 44 11.71 -4.36 4.72
C GLY A 44 12.68 -3.19 4.67
N LYS A 45 13.17 -2.87 3.47
CA LYS A 45 14.14 -1.80 3.24
C LYS A 45 13.65 -0.84 2.19
N PHE A 46 13.69 0.45 2.49
CA PHE A 46 13.25 1.50 1.59
C PHE A 46 14.10 2.76 1.74
N PRO A 47 14.41 3.50 0.66
CA PRO A 47 15.06 4.79 0.78
C PRO A 47 14.22 5.76 1.61
N LYS A 48 14.85 6.47 2.55
CA LYS A 48 14.17 7.33 3.53
C LYS A 48 13.18 8.33 2.90
N ARG A 49 13.54 8.92 1.75
CA ARG A 49 12.67 9.87 1.05
C ARG A 49 11.44 9.19 0.45
N ALA A 50 11.61 8.04 -0.20
CA ALA A 50 10.50 7.28 -0.75
C ALA A 50 9.57 6.78 0.36
N LEU A 51 10.13 6.37 1.51
CA LEU A 51 9.35 5.92 2.66
C LEU A 51 8.46 7.04 3.20
N LYS A 52 8.98 8.26 3.28
CA LYS A 52 8.18 9.42 3.69
C LYS A 52 6.96 9.61 2.80
N HIS A 53 7.12 9.52 1.48
CA HIS A 53 6.01 9.64 0.54
C HIS A 53 4.98 8.50 0.68
N VAL A 54 5.43 7.28 0.97
CA VAL A 54 4.51 6.15 1.24
C VAL A 54 3.67 6.39 2.49
N LEU A 55 4.29 6.89 3.57
CA LEU A 55 3.57 7.16 4.82
C LEU A 55 2.61 8.36 4.70
N GLU A 56 3.03 9.41 4.01
CA GLU A 56 2.15 10.55 3.70
C GLU A 56 0.94 10.13 2.86
N TRP A 57 1.16 9.23 1.88
CA TRP A 57 0.08 8.66 1.10
C TRP A 57 -0.84 7.74 1.92
N LEU A 58 -0.29 6.95 2.84
CA LEU A 58 -1.09 6.15 3.80
C LEU A 58 -2.02 7.06 4.62
N ASP A 59 -1.49 8.15 5.19
CA ASP A 59 -2.27 9.06 6.03
C ASP A 59 -3.46 9.69 5.28
N LEU A 60 -3.32 9.94 3.97
CA LEU A 60 -4.37 10.50 3.12
C LEU A 60 -5.45 9.49 2.72
N HIS A 61 -5.10 8.21 2.59
CA HIS A 61 -5.94 7.19 1.94
C HIS A 61 -6.28 6.00 2.85
N GLN A 62 -6.16 6.15 4.17
CA GLN A 62 -6.37 5.05 5.12
C GLN A 62 -7.74 4.37 4.97
N GLU A 63 -8.81 5.14 4.75
CA GLU A 63 -10.17 4.59 4.57
C GLU A 63 -10.30 3.76 3.29
N GLU A 64 -9.78 4.27 2.17
CA GLU A 64 -9.78 3.57 0.88
C GLU A 64 -8.92 2.29 0.92
N LEU A 65 -7.80 2.34 1.65
CA LEU A 65 -6.95 1.18 1.88
C LEU A 65 -7.67 0.09 2.68
N LEU A 66 -8.40 0.47 3.73
CA LEU A 66 -9.21 -0.48 4.51
C LEU A 66 -10.35 -1.08 3.67
N GLU A 67 -11.00 -0.27 2.82
CA GLU A 67 -12.01 -0.78 1.89
C GLU A 67 -11.41 -1.82 0.93
N ASN A 68 -10.27 -1.50 0.29
CA ASN A 68 -9.57 -2.43 -0.59
C ASN A 68 -9.11 -3.69 0.16
N TRP A 69 -8.72 -3.59 1.43
CA TRP A 69 -8.41 -4.76 2.26
C TRP A 69 -9.63 -5.66 2.45
N HIS A 70 -10.81 -5.09 2.71
CA HIS A 70 -12.05 -5.85 2.78
C HIS A 70 -12.40 -6.52 1.43
N CYS A 71 -12.25 -5.81 0.32
CA CYS A 71 -12.41 -6.40 -1.02
C CYS A 71 -11.43 -7.56 -1.25
N CYS A 72 -10.18 -7.46 -0.77
CA CYS A 72 -9.21 -8.56 -0.83
C CYS A 72 -9.75 -9.82 -0.13
N GLN A 73 -10.29 -9.67 1.07
CA GLN A 73 -10.85 -10.78 1.87
C GLN A 73 -12.04 -11.45 1.19
N GLN A 74 -12.85 -10.69 0.43
CA GLN A 74 -14.01 -11.20 -0.31
C GLN A 74 -13.68 -11.64 -1.75
N ARG A 75 -12.41 -11.52 -2.18
CA ARG A 75 -11.98 -11.75 -3.57
C ARG A 75 -12.70 -10.88 -4.59
N GLU A 76 -13.02 -9.66 -4.19
CA GLU A 76 -13.64 -8.66 -5.05
C GLU A 76 -12.56 -7.84 -5.79
N PRO A 77 -12.93 -7.20 -6.91
CA PRO A 77 -12.06 -6.26 -7.59
C PRO A 77 -11.62 -5.12 -6.65
N LEU A 78 -10.33 -4.75 -6.71
CA LEU A 78 -9.82 -3.60 -5.97
C LEU A 78 -10.05 -2.32 -6.77
N LYS A 79 -10.20 -1.22 -6.04
CA LYS A 79 -10.34 0.12 -6.61
C LYS A 79 -8.98 0.79 -6.73
N ASP A 80 -8.82 1.61 -7.77
CA ASP A 80 -7.70 2.53 -7.87
C ASP A 80 -7.84 3.63 -6.80
N ILE A 81 -6.72 3.98 -6.18
CA ILE A 81 -6.61 5.05 -5.18
C ILE A 81 -5.75 6.16 -5.76
N ALA A 82 -6.17 7.41 -5.55
CA ALA A 82 -5.48 8.58 -6.09
C ALA A 82 -3.98 8.58 -5.70
N PRO A 83 -3.07 8.98 -6.62
CA PRO A 83 -1.64 9.07 -6.33
C PRO A 83 -1.32 10.26 -5.42
N LEU A 84 -0.19 10.19 -4.71
CA LEU A 84 0.38 11.37 -4.04
C LEU A 84 0.84 12.39 -5.10
N GLU A 85 0.49 13.66 -4.90
CA GLU A 85 0.87 14.79 -5.78
C GLU A 85 2.37 15.11 -5.78
#